data_AF-A0A920LCG3-F1
#
_entry.id   AF-A0A920LCG3-F1
#
_cell.length_a   1.000
_cell.length_b   1.000
_cell.length_c   1.000
_cell.angle_alpha   90.00
_cell.angle_beta   90.00
_cell.angle_gamma   90.00
#
_symmetry.space_group_name_H-M   'P 1'
#
loop_
_entity.id
_entity.type
_entity.pdbx_description
1 polymer ?
#
loop_
_entity_poly.entity_id
_entity_poly.type
_entity_poly.pdbx_seq_one_letter_code
_entity_poly.pdbx_strand_id
1 'polypeptide(L)'
;MFVKTRLKDFGYKVYSKGSKNDSIYREYLEINKKFNNEKLDLISKSLEFKKLNDIDSINFYDQKLTTANKRQFLHNANFAIRHSEYTIAPYIAITDLRESNTILDTIYKSLDKGIKKSKYALELKSLIN
;
A
#
# COMPACT_ATOMS: atom_id res chain seq x y z
N MET A 1 0.12 14.27 -21.43
CA MET A 1 0.74 14.30 -20.07
C MET A 1 1.47 15.61 -19.94
N PHE A 2 1.20 16.40 -18.91
CA PHE A 2 1.89 17.68 -18.67
C PHE A 2 2.61 17.60 -17.33
N VAL A 3 3.92 17.86 -17.36
CA VAL A 3 4.81 17.85 -16.20
C VAL A 3 5.08 19.30 -15.82
N LYS A 4 4.59 19.71 -14.65
CA LYS A 4 4.94 20.99 -14.04
C LYS A 4 5.78 20.73 -12.81
N THR A 5 7.00 21.25 -12.80
CA THR A 5 7.93 21.15 -11.66
C THR A 5 8.59 22.51 -11.45
N ARG A 6 9.06 22.77 -10.23
CA ARG A 6 9.84 23.97 -9.92
C ARG A 6 11.30 23.56 -9.93
N LEU A 7 12.21 24.44 -10.36
CA LEU A 7 13.65 24.11 -10.48
C LEU A 7 14.25 23.56 -9.17
N LYS A 8 13.82 24.09 -8.02
CA LYS A 8 14.19 23.63 -6.67
C LYS A 8 13.68 22.24 -6.27
N ASP A 9 12.71 21.72 -7.03
CA ASP A 9 11.93 20.51 -6.76
C ASP A 9 12.16 19.44 -7.87
N PHE A 10 13.07 19.71 -8.81
CA PHE A 10 13.33 18.87 -9.98
C PHE A 10 13.85 17.49 -9.55
N GLY A 11 13.14 16.43 -9.94
CA GLY A 11 13.47 15.04 -9.55
C GLY A 11 12.70 14.50 -8.34
N TYR A 12 12.11 15.35 -7.49
CA TYR A 12 11.41 14.92 -6.27
C TYR A 12 9.92 15.27 -6.25
N LYS A 13 9.54 16.45 -6.77
CA LYS A 13 8.15 16.90 -6.84
C LYS A 13 7.81 17.29 -8.28
N VAL A 14 7.33 16.29 -9.02
CA VAL A 14 6.76 16.46 -10.34
C VAL A 14 5.24 16.43 -10.22
N TYR A 15 4.58 17.53 -10.60
CA TYR A 15 3.13 17.59 -10.70
C TYR A 15 2.74 17.13 -12.11
N SER A 16 2.28 15.89 -12.25
CA SER A 16 1.80 15.31 -13.52
C SER A 16 0.27 15.27 -13.50
N LYS A 17 -0.40 16.18 -14.22
CA LYS A 17 -1.88 16.30 -14.17
C LYS A 17 -2.60 15.46 -15.24
N GLY A 18 -2.05 14.32 -15.67
CA GLY A 18 -2.65 13.55 -16.77
C GLY A 18 -2.37 12.04 -16.83
N SER A 19 -1.66 11.46 -15.86
CA SER A 19 -1.48 10.00 -15.78
C SER A 19 -2.51 9.42 -14.83
N LYS A 20 -3.46 8.60 -15.34
CA LYS A 20 -4.45 7.91 -14.49
C LYS A 20 -3.76 7.05 -13.41
N ASN A 21 -2.64 6.41 -13.75
CA ASN A 21 -1.82 5.65 -12.80
C ASN A 21 -1.30 6.51 -11.63
N ASP A 22 -0.83 7.74 -11.90
CA ASP A 22 -0.34 8.65 -10.85
C ASP A 22 -1.48 9.11 -9.94
N SER A 23 -2.64 9.45 -10.52
CA SER A 23 -3.82 9.83 -9.74
C SER A 23 -4.27 8.71 -8.80
N ILE A 24 -4.40 7.48 -9.32
CA ILE A 24 -4.79 6.30 -8.53
C ILE A 24 -3.74 6.01 -7.45
N TYR A 25 -2.45 6.14 -7.77
CA TYR A 25 -1.39 5.94 -6.77
C TYR A 25 -1.42 6.99 -5.66
N ARG A 26 -1.72 8.25 -5.97
CA ARG A 26 -1.86 9.29 -4.93
C ARG A 26 -3.03 9.00 -4.00
N GLU A 27 -4.17 8.56 -4.54
CA GLU A 27 -5.31 8.15 -3.73
C GLU A 27 -4.93 7.00 -2.77
N TYR A 28 -4.25 5.98 -3.31
CA TYR A 28 -3.72 4.87 -2.53
C TYR A 28 -2.81 5.34 -1.39
N LEU A 29 -1.86 6.24 -1.68
CA LEU A 29 -0.95 6.81 -0.70
C LEU A 29 -1.67 7.60 0.39
N GLU A 30 -2.68 8.40 0.04
CA GLU A 30 -3.46 9.16 1.03
C GLU A 30 -4.24 8.25 1.98
N ILE A 31 -4.77 7.12 1.49
CA ILE A 31 -5.44 6.14 2.36
C ILE A 31 -4.41 5.44 3.26
N ASN A 32 -3.28 5.00 2.71
CA ASN A 32 -2.21 4.38 3.49
C ASN A 32 -1.63 5.30 4.56
N LYS A 33 -1.55 6.60 4.28
CA LYS A 33 -1.13 7.61 5.25
C LYS A 33 -2.06 7.63 6.48
N LYS A 34 -3.38 7.48 6.29
CA LYS A 34 -4.34 7.40 7.41
C LYS A 34 -4.10 6.16 8.27
N PHE A 35 -3.86 5.00 7.65
CA PHE A 35 -3.49 3.78 8.38
C PHE A 35 -2.18 3.97 9.15
N ASN A 36 -1.17 4.58 8.53
CA ASN A 36 0.12 4.81 9.19
C ASN A 36 -0.02 5.74 10.39
N ASN A 37 -0.81 6.82 10.28
CA ASN A 37 -1.10 7.71 11.41
C ASN A 37 -1.81 6.94 12.55
N GLU A 38 -2.84 6.16 12.24
CA GLU A 38 -3.54 5.34 13.24
C GLU A 38 -2.58 4.39 13.95
N LYS A 39 -1.69 3.72 13.21
CA LYS A 39 -0.69 2.81 13.79
C LYS A 39 0.31 3.55 14.69
N LEU A 40 0.77 4.73 14.28
CA LEU A 40 1.69 5.55 15.09
C LEU A 40 1.03 5.97 16.41
N ASP A 41 -0.25 6.32 16.39
CA ASP A 41 -1.00 6.64 17.61
C ASP A 41 -1.14 5.42 18.53
N LEU A 42 -1.42 4.24 17.97
CA LEU A 42 -1.52 2.98 18.73
C LEU A 42 -0.17 2.57 19.34
N ILE A 43 0.92 2.67 18.58
CA ILE A 43 2.28 2.41 19.04
C ILE A 43 2.65 3.37 20.17
N SER A 44 2.36 4.67 20.01
CA SER A 44 2.66 5.68 21.02
C SER A 44 1.98 5.37 22.34
N LYS A 45 0.69 5.01 22.31
CA LYS A 45 -0.06 4.60 23.50
C LYS A 45 0.51 3.32 24.13
N SER A 46 0.80 2.30 23.33
CA SER A 46 1.43 1.06 23.84
C SER A 46 2.76 1.36 24.56
N LEU A 47 3.59 2.25 24.01
CA LEU A 47 4.85 2.68 24.64
C LEU A 47 4.66 3.48 25.93
N GLU A 48 3.61 4.30 26.04
CA GLU A 48 3.27 5.03 27.28
C GLU A 48 2.90 4.05 28.39
N PHE A 49 1.99 3.10 28.12
CA PHE A 49 1.58 2.10 29.11
C PHE A 49 2.70 1.12 29.47
N LYS A 50 3.64 0.88 28.54
CA LYS A 50 4.86 0.11 28.83
C LYS A 50 5.73 0.77 29.89
N LYS A 51 5.79 2.10 29.97
CA LYS A 51 6.52 2.79 31.05
C LYS A 51 5.83 2.64 32.40
N LEU A 52 4.52 2.44 32.39
CA LEU A 52 3.69 2.27 33.59
C LEU A 52 3.56 0.79 34.01
N ASN A 53 4.15 -0.15 33.25
CA ASN A 53 3.99 -1.60 33.43
C ASN A 53 2.52 -2.07 33.43
N ASP A 54 1.63 -1.36 32.73
CA ASP A 54 0.23 -1.76 32.57
C ASP A 54 0.09 -2.75 31.41
N ILE A 55 0.21 -4.03 31.74
CA ILE A 55 0.21 -5.14 30.77
C ILE A 55 -1.11 -5.24 30.01
N ASP A 56 -2.24 -4.99 30.67
CA ASP A 56 -3.56 -5.11 30.05
C ASP A 56 -3.75 -4.04 28.97
N SER A 57 -3.38 -2.79 29.27
CA SER A 57 -3.41 -1.70 28.29
C SER A 57 -2.45 -1.95 27.13
N ILE A 58 -1.24 -2.45 27.38
CA ILE A 58 -0.27 -2.79 26.33
C ILE A 58 -0.88 -3.83 25.37
N ASN A 59 -1.39 -4.94 25.91
CA ASN A 59 -2.00 -6.01 25.13
C ASN A 59 -3.18 -5.50 24.29
N PHE A 60 -4.01 -4.63 24.86
CA PHE A 60 -5.13 -4.02 24.16
C PHE A 60 -4.70 -3.18 22.95
N TYR A 61 -3.69 -2.32 23.11
CA TYR A 61 -3.20 -1.49 22.00
C TYR A 61 -2.45 -2.31 20.95
N ASP A 62 -1.69 -3.33 21.35
CA ASP A 62 -0.98 -4.22 20.43
C ASP A 62 -1.95 -5.09 19.60
N GLN A 63 -3.06 -5.53 20.20
CA GLN A 63 -4.15 -6.21 19.46
C GLN A 63 -4.83 -5.28 18.45
N LYS A 64 -5.06 -4.02 18.83
CA LYS A 64 -5.59 -3.00 17.90
C LYS A 64 -4.61 -2.73 16.76
N LEU A 65 -3.32 -2.64 17.04
CA LEU A 65 -2.28 -2.47 16.03
C LEU A 65 -2.27 -3.64 15.04
N THR A 66 -2.36 -4.87 15.55
CA THR A 66 -2.47 -6.08 14.72
C THR A 66 -3.71 -6.04 13.83
N THR A 67 -4.85 -5.60 14.37
CA THR A 67 -6.09 -5.42 13.59
C THR A 67 -5.94 -4.34 12.52
N ALA A 68 -5.31 -3.21 12.83
CA ALA A 68 -5.03 -2.14 11.87
C ALA A 68 -4.12 -2.62 10.74
N ASN A 69 -3.08 -3.40 11.04
CA ASN A 69 -2.20 -4.03 10.04
C ASN A 69 -3.00 -4.92 9.09
N LYS A 70 -3.85 -5.81 9.61
CA LYS A 70 -4.70 -6.69 8.79
C LYS A 70 -5.66 -5.91 7.91
N ARG A 71 -6.31 -4.87 8.45
CA ARG A 71 -7.22 -4.01 7.67
C ARG A 71 -6.51 -3.30 6.53
N GLN A 72 -5.31 -2.74 6.78
CA GLN A 72 -4.53 -2.10 5.74
C GLN A 72 -4.10 -3.10 4.66
N PHE A 73 -3.62 -4.28 5.05
CA PHE A 73 -3.22 -5.32 4.11
C PHE A 73 -4.38 -5.72 3.18
N LEU A 74 -5.56 -6.01 3.76
CA LEU A 74 -6.76 -6.34 2.98
C LEU A 74 -7.24 -5.19 2.11
N HIS A 75 -7.15 -3.95 2.62
CA HIS A 75 -7.46 -2.77 1.83
C HIS A 75 -6.56 -2.68 0.59
N ASN A 76 -5.25 -2.87 0.77
CA ASN A 76 -4.27 -2.77 -0.31
C ASN A 76 -4.48 -3.89 -1.34
N ALA A 77 -4.79 -5.11 -0.90
CA ALA A 77 -5.15 -6.22 -1.78
C ALA A 77 -6.39 -5.90 -2.62
N ASN A 78 -7.46 -5.44 -1.97
CA ASN A 78 -8.69 -5.06 -2.67
C ASN A 78 -8.48 -3.87 -3.61
N PHE A 79 -7.63 -2.91 -3.23
CA PHE A 79 -7.29 -1.78 -4.08
C PHE A 79 -6.59 -2.23 -5.37
N ALA A 80 -5.62 -3.14 -5.27
CA ALA A 80 -4.95 -3.71 -6.44
C ALA A 80 -5.93 -4.49 -7.34
N ILE A 81 -6.83 -5.28 -6.77
CA ILE A 81 -7.84 -6.03 -7.54
C ILE A 81 -8.82 -5.09 -8.26
N ARG A 82 -9.27 -4.01 -7.62
CA ARG A 82 -10.21 -3.05 -8.22
C ARG A 82 -9.62 -2.21 -9.35
N HIS A 83 -8.29 -2.10 -9.42
CA HIS A 83 -7.56 -1.32 -10.42
C HIS A 83 -6.70 -2.20 -11.31
N SER A 84 -7.17 -3.43 -11.59
CA SER A 84 -6.42 -4.47 -12.31
C SER A 84 -6.16 -4.13 -13.78
N GLU A 85 -6.87 -3.14 -14.32
CA GLU A 85 -6.70 -2.53 -15.63
C GLU A 85 -5.55 -1.51 -15.68
N TYR A 86 -4.93 -1.19 -14.54
CA TYR A 86 -3.85 -0.22 -14.42
C TYR A 86 -2.53 -0.88 -13.99
N THR A 87 -1.41 -0.37 -14.47
CA THR A 87 -0.07 -0.89 -14.11
C THR A 87 0.29 -0.64 -12.65
N ILE A 88 -0.52 0.16 -11.93
CA ILE A 88 -0.34 0.40 -10.50
C ILE A 88 -0.75 -0.80 -9.64
N ALA A 89 -1.71 -1.61 -10.08
CA ALA A 89 -2.12 -2.81 -9.37
C ALA A 89 -0.99 -3.82 -9.14
N PRO A 90 -0.25 -4.28 -10.18
CA PRO A 90 0.87 -5.18 -9.96
C PRO A 90 2.01 -4.53 -9.19
N TYR A 91 2.20 -3.21 -9.30
CA TYR A 91 3.20 -2.49 -8.50
C TYR A 91 2.87 -2.55 -7.00
N ILE A 92 1.63 -2.25 -6.61
CA ILE A 92 1.19 -2.33 -5.21
C ILE A 92 1.34 -3.77 -4.68
N ALA A 93 1.05 -4.78 -5.51
CA ALA A 93 1.20 -6.17 -5.12
C ALA A 93 2.65 -6.54 -4.76
N ILE A 94 3.61 -6.15 -5.60
CA ILE A 94 5.02 -6.44 -5.35
C ILE A 94 5.63 -5.61 -4.22
N THR A 95 5.10 -4.42 -3.91
CA THR A 95 5.64 -3.58 -2.83
C THR A 95 5.04 -3.91 -1.48
N ASP A 96 3.71 -4.03 -1.40
CA ASP A 96 2.99 -3.96 -0.12
C ASP A 96 2.28 -5.27 0.26
N LEU A 97 2.24 -6.28 -0.63
CA LEU A 97 1.46 -7.50 -0.44
C LEU A 97 2.29 -8.79 -0.50
N ARG A 98 3.62 -8.67 -0.38
CA ARG A 98 4.56 -9.80 -0.46
C ARG A 98 4.39 -10.85 0.63
N GLU A 99 3.68 -10.53 1.70
CA GLU A 99 3.44 -11.41 2.84
C GLU A 99 2.52 -12.60 2.52
N SER A 100 1.81 -12.58 1.37
CA SER A 100 0.86 -13.64 1.02
C SER A 100 0.89 -14.03 -0.46
N ASN A 101 1.47 -15.18 -0.76
CA ASN A 101 1.50 -15.73 -2.13
C ASN A 101 0.10 -15.95 -2.72
N THR A 102 -0.88 -16.34 -1.89
CA THR A 102 -2.27 -16.54 -2.35
C THR A 102 -2.91 -15.23 -2.82
N ILE A 103 -2.64 -14.12 -2.12
CA ILE A 103 -3.08 -12.79 -2.52
C ILE A 103 -2.36 -12.32 -3.78
N LEU A 104 -1.04 -12.53 -3.87
CA LEU A 104 -0.27 -12.19 -5.08
C LEU A 104 -0.83 -12.91 -6.32
N ASP A 105 -1.09 -14.21 -6.23
CA ASP A 105 -1.67 -15.01 -7.31
C ASP A 105 -3.08 -14.52 -7.68
N THR A 106 -3.91 -14.21 -6.68
CA THR A 106 -5.26 -13.67 -6.89
C THR A 106 -5.20 -12.34 -7.67
N ILE A 107 -4.31 -11.43 -7.26
CA ILE A 107 -4.14 -10.15 -7.95
C ILE A 107 -3.64 -10.39 -9.37
N TYR A 108 -2.61 -11.20 -9.57
CA TYR A 108 -2.07 -11.49 -10.90
C TYR A 108 -3.12 -12.09 -11.84
N LYS A 109 -3.98 -13.00 -11.34
CA LYS A 109 -5.08 -13.57 -12.10
C LYS A 109 -6.10 -12.50 -12.52
N SER A 110 -6.41 -11.56 -11.63
CA SER A 110 -7.36 -10.46 -11.88
C SER A 110 -6.89 -9.40 -12.87
N LEU A 111 -5.57 -9.32 -13.16
CA LEU A 111 -5.01 -8.34 -14.10
C LEU A 111 -5.58 -8.47 -15.51
N ASP A 112 -5.78 -7.34 -16.16
CA ASP A 112 -6.15 -7.31 -17.56
C ASP A 112 -5.03 -7.85 -18.47
N LYS A 113 -5.41 -8.44 -19.61
CA LYS A 113 -4.46 -9.03 -20.57
C LYS A 113 -3.39 -8.03 -21.03
N GLY A 114 -3.75 -6.75 -21.16
CA GLY A 114 -2.80 -5.68 -21.51
C GLY A 114 -1.79 -5.38 -20.40
N ILE A 115 -2.19 -5.52 -19.14
CA ILE A 115 -1.35 -5.24 -17.97
C ILE A 115 -0.41 -6.40 -17.66
N LYS A 116 -0.79 -7.65 -17.95
CA LYS A 116 0.08 -8.83 -17.73
C LYS A 116 1.43 -8.77 -18.45
N LYS A 117 1.55 -7.96 -19.51
CA LYS A 117 2.81 -7.75 -20.25
C LYS A 117 3.66 -6.59 -19.70
N SER A 118 3.16 -5.85 -18.73
CA SER A 118 3.87 -4.72 -18.12
C SER A 118 5.02 -5.21 -17.23
N LYS A 119 6.03 -4.35 -17.02
CA LYS A 119 7.21 -4.65 -16.20
C LYS A 119 6.85 -5.22 -14.83
N TYR A 120 5.98 -4.53 -14.09
CA TYR A 120 5.61 -4.94 -12.73
C TYR A 120 4.75 -6.21 -12.70
N ALA A 121 3.96 -6.48 -13.74
CA ALA A 121 3.19 -7.73 -13.80
C ALA A 121 4.10 -8.95 -14.07
N LEU A 122 5.16 -8.78 -14.86
CA LEU A 122 6.17 -9.83 -15.06
C LEU A 122 6.96 -10.09 -13.77
N GLU A 123 7.31 -9.03 -13.05
CA GLU A 123 7.95 -9.14 -11.74
C GLU A 123 7.02 -9.83 -10.73
N LEU A 124 5.75 -9.42 -10.66
CA LEU A 124 4.74 -10.09 -9.84
C LEU A 124 4.64 -11.58 -10.16
N LYS A 125 4.61 -11.93 -11.45
CA LYS A 125 4.60 -13.33 -11.90
C LYS A 125 5.81 -14.10 -11.41
N SER A 126 6.99 -13.48 -11.37
CA SER A 126 8.23 -14.12 -10.89
C SER A 126 8.24 -14.37 -9.38
N LEU A 127 7.44 -13.62 -8.62
CA LEU A 127 7.27 -13.81 -7.17
C LEU A 127 6.24 -14.90 -6.84
N ILE A 128 5.35 -15.20 -7.76
CA ILE A 128 4.34 -16.26 -7.62
C ILE A 128 4.97 -17.55 -8.12
N ASN A 129 5.37 -18.41 -7.17
CA ASN A 129 5.83 -19.77 -7.45
C ASN A 129 4.69 -20.66 -7.96
#